data_AF-A0A9Q2W4Z7-F1
#
_entry.id   AF-A0A9Q2W4Z7-F1
#
_cell.length_a   1.000
_cell.length_b   1.000
_cell.length_c   1.000
_cell.angle_alpha   90.00
_cell.angle_beta   90.00
_cell.angle_gamma   90.00
#
_symmetry.space_group_name_H-M   'P 1'
#
loop_
_entity.id
_entity.type
_entity.pdbx_description
1 polymer ?
#
loop_
_entity_poly.entity_id
_entity_poly.type
_entity_poly.pdbx_seq_one_letter_code
_entity_poly.pdbx_strand_id
1 'polypeptide(L)'
;MHTTIVAPGLRALALVLWVVAVVLVPLALIGGGTPWLVPIPSIAVAFVAWAVLWRPRFELTPEHLRIVDVRRTSTYTWSRVSEVRTKYGIEVVTSEGVRRVWIATRPTARLAAHTGDRPGGPDRLDVDAAAALMLTHVPAPVTQDGPPPSSVTAAPITHRTHGWTILALVVLGFAASLAAAQF
;
A
#
# COMPACT_ATOMS: atom_id res chain seq x y z
N MET A 1 2.29 -9.70 17.71
CA MET A 1 3.26 -8.64 17.35
C MET A 1 2.76 -7.91 16.12
N HIS A 2 2.96 -6.59 16.04
CA HIS A 2 2.58 -5.82 14.86
C HIS A 2 3.77 -5.72 13.89
N THR A 3 3.56 -6.18 12.66
CA THR A 3 4.58 -6.14 11.60
C THR A 3 4.05 -5.39 10.40
N THR A 4 4.80 -4.40 9.94
CA THR A 4 4.47 -3.62 8.74
C THR A 4 5.40 -3.99 7.59
N ILE A 5 4.84 -4.50 6.48
CA ILE A 5 5.60 -4.83 5.27
C ILE A 5 5.41 -3.71 4.23
N VAL A 6 6.52 -3.22 3.69
CA VAL A 6 6.58 -2.11 2.74
C VAL A 6 7.51 -2.44 1.57
N ALA A 7 7.39 -1.70 0.46
CA ALA A 7 8.36 -1.75 -0.62
C ALA A 7 9.38 -0.59 -0.45
N PRO A 8 10.59 -0.84 0.09
CA PRO A 8 11.57 0.22 0.35
C PRO A 8 11.98 0.97 -0.92
N GLY A 9 12.06 0.30 -2.06
CA GLY A 9 12.39 0.94 -3.34
C GLY A 9 11.35 1.97 -3.77
N LEU A 10 10.05 1.70 -3.57
CA LEU A 10 8.99 2.66 -3.86
C LEU A 10 9.05 3.85 -2.90
N ARG A 11 9.34 3.62 -1.61
CA ARG A 11 9.54 4.69 -0.64
C ARG A 11 10.74 5.58 -0.96
N ALA A 12 11.86 4.98 -1.36
CA ALA A 12 13.04 5.73 -1.80
C ALA A 12 12.72 6.59 -3.02
N LEU A 13 12.03 6.04 -4.03
CA LEU A 13 11.57 6.81 -5.19
C LEU A 13 10.63 7.95 -4.78
N ALA A 14 9.72 7.72 -3.83
CA ALA A 14 8.84 8.76 -3.31
C ALA A 14 9.62 9.92 -2.70
N LEU A 15 10.66 9.62 -1.89
CA LEU A 15 11.53 10.64 -1.30
C LEU A 15 12.27 11.44 -2.36
N VAL A 16 12.81 10.77 -3.39
CA VAL A 16 13.47 11.45 -4.51
C VAL A 16 12.51 12.42 -5.20
N LEU A 17 11.29 11.97 -5.50
CA LEU A 17 10.27 12.82 -6.12
C LEU A 17 9.86 14.00 -5.21
N TRP A 18 9.80 13.80 -3.90
CA TRP A 18 9.56 14.89 -2.95
C TRP A 18 10.71 15.90 -2.93
N VAL A 19 11.96 15.44 -2.90
CA VAL A 19 13.13 16.33 -2.95
C VAL A 19 13.11 17.15 -4.23
N VAL A 20 12.85 16.52 -5.39
CA VAL A 20 12.72 17.22 -6.67
C VAL A 20 11.59 18.27 -6.61
N ALA A 21 10.40 17.89 -6.15
CA ALA A 21 9.27 18.81 -6.01
C ALA A 21 9.60 20.01 -5.09
N VAL A 22 10.25 19.76 -3.95
CA VAL A 22 10.64 20.81 -2.99
C VAL A 22 11.71 21.73 -3.55
N VAL A 23 12.65 21.24 -4.37
CA VAL A 23 13.71 22.04 -4.99
C VAL A 23 13.19 22.87 -6.17
N LEU A 24 12.27 22.32 -6.97
CA LEU A 24 11.73 23.02 -8.15
C LEU A 24 10.88 24.24 -7.77
N VAL A 25 10.15 24.20 -6.65
CA VAL A 25 9.32 25.31 -6.19
C VAL A 25 10.11 26.62 -5.96
N PRO A 26 11.15 26.68 -5.11
CA PRO A 26 11.92 27.90 -4.88
C PRO A 26 12.69 28.36 -6.13
N LEU A 27 13.21 27.42 -6.93
CA LEU A 27 13.87 27.77 -8.20
C LEU A 27 12.91 28.51 -9.15
N ALA A 28 11.66 28.07 -9.23
CA ALA A 28 10.65 28.73 -10.04
C ALA A 28 10.24 30.12 -9.52
N LEU A 29 10.18 30.27 -8.19
CA LEU A 29 9.87 31.56 -7.57
C LEU A 29 10.97 32.61 -7.80
N ILE A 30 12.23 32.18 -7.84
CA ILE A 30 13.38 33.05 -8.11
C ILE A 30 13.50 33.37 -9.62
N GLY A 31 13.12 32.44 -10.49
CA GLY A 31 13.30 32.54 -11.94
C GLY A 31 12.38 33.54 -12.67
N GLY A 32 11.46 34.21 -11.98
CA GLY A 32 10.61 35.26 -12.57
C GLY A 32 9.55 34.79 -13.57
N GLY A 33 9.34 33.47 -13.69
CA GLY A 33 8.31 32.87 -14.54
C GLY A 33 6.91 32.92 -13.91
N THR A 34 5.92 32.34 -14.59
CA THR A 34 4.54 32.32 -14.08
C THR A 34 4.47 31.59 -12.73
N PRO A 35 3.91 32.22 -11.68
CA PRO A 35 4.04 31.75 -10.30
C PRO A 35 3.38 30.39 -10.04
N TRP A 36 2.55 29.89 -10.95
CA TRP A 36 1.80 28.63 -10.79
C TRP A 36 2.30 27.46 -11.65
N LEU A 37 3.12 27.73 -12.67
CA LEU A 37 3.54 26.72 -13.65
C LEU A 37 4.34 25.58 -13.02
N VAL A 38 5.17 25.88 -12.03
CA VAL A 38 6.03 24.89 -11.37
C VAL A 38 5.45 24.40 -10.04
N PRO A 39 4.83 25.25 -9.18
CA PRO A 39 4.30 24.78 -7.91
C PRO A 39 3.14 23.79 -8.05
N ILE A 40 2.21 24.01 -8.99
CA ILE A 40 1.04 23.12 -9.13
C ILE A 40 1.47 21.70 -9.54
N PRO A 41 2.26 21.50 -10.62
CA PRO A 41 2.78 20.18 -10.96
C PRO A 41 3.67 19.57 -9.87
N SER A 42 4.47 20.38 -9.18
CA SER A 42 5.35 19.89 -8.10
C SER A 42 4.54 19.34 -6.93
N ILE A 43 3.47 20.04 -6.51
CA ILE A 43 2.53 19.57 -5.48
C ILE A 43 1.80 18.32 -5.96
N ALA A 44 1.36 18.29 -7.22
CA ALA A 44 0.71 17.11 -7.80
C ALA A 44 1.65 15.88 -7.75
N VAL A 45 2.90 16.04 -8.18
CA VAL A 45 3.92 14.98 -8.13
C VAL A 45 4.18 14.53 -6.70
N ALA A 46 4.34 15.46 -5.75
CA ALA A 46 4.56 15.12 -4.35
C ALA A 46 3.40 14.33 -3.75
N PHE A 47 2.16 14.74 -4.05
CA PHE A 47 0.95 14.05 -3.60
C PHE A 47 0.82 12.65 -4.22
N VAL A 48 1.07 12.51 -5.53
CA VAL A 48 1.09 11.22 -6.22
C VAL A 48 2.15 10.29 -5.62
N ALA A 49 3.36 10.79 -5.41
CA ALA A 49 4.45 10.03 -4.79
C ALA A 49 4.07 9.54 -3.39
N TRP A 50 3.41 10.39 -2.59
CA TRP A 50 2.89 9.97 -1.29
C TRP A 50 1.83 8.86 -1.42
N ALA A 51 0.79 9.10 -2.22
CA ALA A 51 -0.39 8.24 -2.29
C ALA A 51 -0.08 6.87 -2.90
N VAL A 52 0.76 6.85 -3.94
CA VAL A 52 1.00 5.67 -4.80
C VAL A 52 2.25 4.90 -4.39
N LEU A 53 3.27 5.58 -3.86
CA LEU A 53 4.57 4.95 -3.59
C LEU A 53 4.87 4.81 -2.09
N TRP A 54 4.53 5.82 -1.28
CA TRP A 54 4.86 5.83 0.14
C TRP A 54 3.84 5.11 1.02
N ARG A 55 2.56 5.40 0.76
CA ARG A 55 1.42 5.00 1.58
C ARG A 55 1.10 3.50 1.55
N PRO A 56 1.14 2.80 0.39
CA PRO A 56 0.77 1.39 0.33
C PRO A 56 1.65 0.51 1.22
N ARG A 57 1.03 -0.41 1.97
CA ARG A 57 1.70 -1.30 2.93
C ARG A 57 0.80 -2.44 3.38
N PHE A 58 1.40 -3.50 3.92
CA PHE A 58 0.69 -4.50 4.71
C PHE A 58 0.92 -4.25 6.19
N GLU A 59 -0.15 -4.35 6.97
CA GLU A 59 -0.14 -4.31 8.43
C GLU A 59 -0.60 -5.70 8.91
N LEU A 60 0.33 -6.46 9.47
CA LEU A 60 0.07 -7.76 10.08
C LEU A 60 -0.08 -7.51 11.57
N THR A 61 -1.28 -7.71 12.09
CA THR A 61 -1.57 -7.70 13.53
C THR A 61 -1.90 -9.13 13.95
N PRO A 62 -1.89 -9.46 15.25
CA PRO A 62 -2.34 -10.77 15.70
C PRO A 62 -3.78 -11.11 15.27
N GLU A 63 -4.64 -10.09 15.16
CA GLU A 63 -6.08 -10.29 14.95
C GLU A 63 -6.46 -10.24 13.45
N HIS A 64 -5.77 -9.42 12.66
CA HIS A 64 -6.14 -9.15 11.29
C HIS A 64 -4.96 -8.83 10.37
N LEU A 65 -5.16 -9.17 9.09
CA LEU A 65 -4.39 -8.67 7.98
C LEU A 65 -5.04 -7.38 7.44
N ARG A 66 -4.31 -6.27 7.51
CA ARG A 66 -4.75 -5.00 6.94
C ARG A 66 -3.91 -4.62 5.73
N ILE A 67 -4.60 -4.54 4.60
CA ILE A 67 -4.03 -4.18 3.31
C ILE A 67 -4.34 -2.72 3.05
N VAL A 68 -3.32 -1.86 3.16
CA VAL A 68 -3.45 -0.43 2.84
C VAL A 68 -3.03 -0.22 1.40
N ASP A 69 -4.01 0.12 0.56
CA ASP A 69 -3.82 0.37 -0.87
C ASP A 69 -4.15 1.84 -1.20
N VAL A 70 -3.83 2.26 -2.42
CA VAL A 70 -4.09 3.63 -2.90
C VAL A 70 -5.59 3.95 -2.79
N ARG A 71 -6.44 3.09 -3.36
CA ARG A 71 -7.88 3.33 -3.49
C ARG A 71 -8.69 2.97 -2.25
N ARG A 72 -8.26 1.96 -1.50
CA ARG A 72 -8.99 1.44 -0.34
C ARG A 72 -8.07 0.76 0.65
N THR A 73 -8.45 0.80 1.91
CA THR A 73 -7.89 -0.07 2.95
C THR A 73 -8.86 -1.18 3.23
N SER A 74 -8.38 -2.42 3.20
CA SER A 74 -9.17 -3.62 3.48
C SER A 74 -8.59 -4.34 4.69
N THR A 75 -9.43 -4.66 5.66
CA THR A 75 -9.04 -5.38 6.87
C THR A 75 -9.75 -6.73 6.89
N TYR A 76 -8.97 -7.79 6.98
CA TYR A 76 -9.42 -9.18 6.97
C TYR A 76 -9.02 -9.85 8.27
N THR A 77 -9.95 -10.47 8.98
CA THR A 77 -9.57 -11.46 10.02
C THR A 77 -8.79 -12.59 9.37
N TRP A 78 -7.76 -13.11 10.04
CA TRP A 78 -6.90 -14.15 9.47
C TRP A 78 -7.65 -15.41 9.03
N SER A 79 -8.73 -15.78 9.71
CA SER A 79 -9.61 -16.90 9.32
C SER A 79 -10.31 -16.72 7.96
N ARG A 80 -10.33 -15.50 7.41
CA ARG A 80 -10.85 -15.22 6.06
C ARG A 80 -9.79 -15.35 4.97
N VAL A 81 -8.52 -15.46 5.34
CA VAL A 81 -7.40 -15.65 4.41
C VAL A 81 -7.18 -17.15 4.24
N SER A 82 -7.33 -17.64 3.01
CA SER A 82 -7.18 -19.07 2.71
C SER A 82 -5.78 -19.42 2.18
N GLU A 83 -5.18 -18.51 1.41
CA GLU A 83 -3.91 -18.75 0.74
C GLU A 83 -3.22 -17.41 0.45
N VAL A 84 -1.89 -17.42 0.38
CA VAL A 84 -1.09 -16.30 -0.15
C VAL A 84 -0.27 -16.83 -1.33
N ARG A 85 -0.57 -16.34 -2.53
CA ARG A 85 0.10 -16.73 -3.78
C ARG A 85 1.21 -15.77 -4.11
N THR A 86 2.27 -16.27 -4.73
CA THR A 86 3.46 -15.49 -5.07
C THR A 86 3.84 -15.50 -6.55
N LYS A 87 3.11 -16.27 -7.39
CA LYS A 87 3.42 -16.47 -8.83
C LYS A 87 3.56 -15.18 -9.62
N TYR A 88 2.77 -14.15 -9.32
CA TYR A 88 2.78 -12.86 -10.01
C TYR A 88 3.12 -11.70 -9.06
N GLY A 89 3.72 -11.99 -7.91
CA GLY A 89 3.73 -11.10 -6.75
C GLY A 89 2.73 -11.55 -5.69
N ILE A 90 2.51 -10.75 -4.64
CA ILE A 90 1.65 -11.14 -3.52
C ILE A 90 0.18 -11.02 -3.92
N GLU A 91 -0.51 -12.15 -3.93
CA GLU A 91 -1.97 -12.22 -4.03
C GLU A 91 -2.53 -12.89 -2.77
N VAL A 92 -3.39 -12.19 -2.05
CA VAL A 92 -4.05 -12.72 -0.86
C VAL A 92 -5.39 -13.31 -1.30
N VAL A 93 -5.54 -14.62 -1.16
CA VAL A 93 -6.80 -15.31 -1.44
C VAL A 93 -7.63 -15.28 -0.17
N THR A 94 -8.85 -14.77 -0.31
CA THR A 94 -9.81 -14.64 0.79
C THR A 94 -11.14 -15.24 0.40
N SER A 95 -12.06 -15.35 1.35
CA SER A 95 -13.45 -15.76 1.07
C SER A 95 -14.20 -14.84 0.09
N GLU A 96 -13.73 -13.60 -0.11
CA GLU A 96 -14.30 -12.67 -1.11
C GLU A 96 -13.61 -12.77 -2.49
N GLY A 97 -12.59 -13.60 -2.62
CA GLY A 97 -11.80 -13.78 -3.82
C GLY A 97 -10.34 -13.37 -3.66
N VAL A 98 -9.66 -13.23 -4.81
CA VAL A 98 -8.22 -12.96 -4.89
C VAL A 98 -7.96 -11.46 -4.86
N ARG A 99 -7.11 -11.01 -3.93
CA ARG A 99 -6.71 -9.62 -3.82
C ARG A 99 -5.23 -9.42 -4.14
N ARG A 100 -4.97 -8.71 -5.23
CA ARG A 100 -3.64 -8.19 -5.59
C ARG A 100 -3.38 -6.86 -4.90
N VAL A 101 -2.13 -6.61 -4.55
CA VAL A 101 -1.72 -5.42 -3.79
C VAL A 101 -0.59 -4.68 -4.50
N TRP A 102 -0.62 -3.36 -4.40
CA TRP A 102 0.25 -2.44 -5.12
C TRP A 102 1.75 -2.59 -4.86
N ILE A 103 2.16 -2.98 -3.65
CA ILE A 103 3.58 -2.99 -3.25
C ILE A 103 4.36 -4.22 -3.73
N ALA A 104 3.68 -5.26 -4.19
CA ALA A 104 4.29 -6.52 -4.59
C ALA A 104 3.61 -7.07 -5.85
N THR A 105 3.68 -6.30 -6.94
CA THR A 105 3.05 -6.60 -8.24
C THR A 105 3.89 -7.50 -9.14
N ARG A 106 5.04 -7.96 -8.65
CA ARG A 106 5.95 -8.87 -9.36
C ARG A 106 6.61 -9.82 -8.36
N PRO A 107 6.99 -11.04 -8.77
CA PRO A 107 7.65 -12.01 -7.89
C PRO A 107 9.00 -11.53 -7.35
N THR A 108 9.70 -10.68 -8.11
CA THR A 108 11.01 -10.12 -7.73
C THR A 108 10.92 -8.80 -6.94
N ALA A 109 9.76 -8.48 -6.39
CA ALA A 109 9.59 -7.29 -5.58
C ALA A 109 10.45 -7.40 -4.31
N ARG A 110 11.22 -6.34 -4.02
CA ARG A 110 12.00 -6.24 -2.79
C ARG A 110 11.12 -5.59 -1.74
N LEU A 111 10.96 -6.27 -0.60
CA LEU A 111 10.12 -5.87 0.50
C LEU A 111 10.97 -5.68 1.77
N ALA A 112 10.38 -5.03 2.76
CA ALA A 112 10.99 -4.83 4.06
C ALA A 112 9.92 -4.94 5.15
N ALA A 113 10.18 -5.77 6.17
CA ALA A 113 9.33 -5.89 7.35
C ALA A 113 9.88 -5.03 8.50
N HIS A 114 9.00 -4.23 9.09
CA HIS A 114 9.26 -3.47 10.29
C HIS A 114 8.44 -4.11 11.41
N THR A 115 9.11 -4.77 12.34
CA THR A 115 8.47 -5.36 13.52
C THR A 115 8.77 -4.45 14.70
N GLY A 116 7.72 -3.92 15.35
CA GLY A 116 7.80 -2.73 16.22
C GLY A 116 8.97 -2.69 17.23
N ASP A 117 9.31 -3.82 17.85
CA ASP A 117 10.27 -3.88 18.97
C ASP A 117 11.64 -4.50 18.61
N ARG A 118 11.94 -4.80 17.35
CA ARG A 118 13.20 -5.50 17.01
C ARG A 118 14.36 -4.51 16.84
N PRO A 119 15.41 -4.54 17.69
CA PRO A 119 16.64 -3.81 17.42
C PRO A 119 17.37 -4.47 16.24
N GLY A 120 17.61 -3.72 15.16
CA GLY A 120 18.24 -4.26 13.95
C GLY A 120 17.88 -3.58 12.63
N GLY A 121 16.92 -2.64 12.64
CA GLY A 121 16.40 -2.05 11.41
C GLY A 121 15.45 -3.01 10.67
N PRO A 122 14.93 -2.61 9.51
CA PRO A 122 13.94 -3.43 8.81
C PRO A 122 14.55 -4.70 8.19
N ASP A 123 13.88 -5.82 8.41
CA ASP A 123 14.24 -7.11 7.82
C ASP A 123 13.92 -7.07 6.32
N ARG A 124 14.94 -7.30 5.48
CA ARG A 124 14.74 -7.40 4.02
C ARG A 124 14.05 -8.71 3.68
N LEU A 125 13.00 -8.63 2.88
CA LEU A 125 12.20 -9.77 2.45
C LEU A 125 12.09 -9.78 0.93
N ASP A 126 12.06 -10.98 0.34
CA ASP A 126 11.47 -11.19 -0.98
C ASP A 126 9.97 -11.49 -0.83
N VAL A 127 9.32 -11.75 -1.96
CA VAL A 127 7.88 -12.03 -2.01
C VAL A 127 7.52 -13.32 -1.28
N ASP A 128 8.33 -14.37 -1.41
CA ASP A 128 8.07 -15.67 -0.80
C ASP A 128 8.25 -15.64 0.71
N ALA A 129 9.29 -14.97 1.21
CA ALA A 129 9.49 -14.76 2.64
C ALA A 129 8.39 -13.88 3.26
N ALA A 130 7.92 -12.86 2.53
CA ALA A 130 6.77 -12.07 2.97
C ALA A 130 5.47 -12.88 3.01
N ALA A 131 5.24 -13.75 2.02
CA ALA A 131 4.09 -14.65 2.00
C ALA A 131 4.15 -15.68 3.13
N ALA A 132 5.31 -16.29 3.37
CA ALA A 132 5.54 -17.19 4.49
C ALA A 132 5.24 -16.51 5.83
N LEU A 133 5.69 -15.26 6.01
CA LEU A 133 5.40 -14.45 7.20
C LEU A 133 3.90 -14.15 7.37
N MET A 134 3.16 -13.94 6.29
CA MET A 134 1.70 -13.80 6.36
C MET A 134 1.04 -15.13 6.75
N LEU A 135 1.50 -16.23 6.18
CA LEU A 135 0.94 -17.57 6.42
C LEU A 135 1.14 -18.05 7.86
N THR A 136 2.14 -17.56 8.59
CA THR A 136 2.29 -17.89 10.04
C THR A 136 1.13 -17.43 10.90
N HIS A 137 0.33 -16.46 10.42
CA HIS A 137 -0.85 -15.95 11.10
C HIS A 137 -2.14 -16.62 10.63
N VAL A 138 -2.11 -17.35 9.52
CA VAL A 138 -3.29 -18.02 8.97
C VAL A 138 -3.57 -19.25 9.84
N PRO A 139 -4.75 -19.32 10.48
CA PRO A 139 -5.09 -20.48 11.31
C PRO A 139 -5.18 -21.74 10.45
N ALA A 140 -4.72 -22.86 11.00
CA ALA A 140 -4.89 -24.15 10.35
C ALA A 140 -6.39 -24.43 10.10
N PRO A 141 -6.75 -25.07 8.98
CA PRO A 141 -8.13 -25.49 8.75
C PRO A 141 -8.62 -26.32 9.92
N VAL A 142 -9.73 -25.91 10.53
CA VAL A 142 -10.36 -26.68 11.61
C VAL A 142 -11.04 -27.87 10.96
N THR A 143 -10.50 -29.07 11.16
CA THR A 143 -11.20 -30.32 10.80
C THR A 143 -12.40 -30.44 11.72
N GLN A 144 -13.60 -30.30 11.16
CA GLN A 144 -14.83 -30.43 11.93
C GLN A 144 -15.36 -31.85 11.80
N ASP A 145 -15.34 -32.59 12.91
CA ASP A 145 -15.99 -33.89 13.00
C ASP A 145 -17.46 -33.69 13.43
N GLY A 146 -18.40 -34.03 12.53
CA GLY A 146 -19.84 -33.99 12.78
C GLY A 146 -20.63 -33.00 11.90
N PRO A 147 -21.95 -32.94 12.05
CA PRO A 147 -22.81 -32.09 11.24
C PRO A 147 -22.43 -30.60 11.35
N PRO A 148 -22.50 -29.81 10.26
CA PRO A 148 -22.18 -28.38 10.30
C PRO A 148 -22.99 -27.67 11.38
N PRO A 149 -22.39 -26.75 12.17
CA PRO A 149 -23.10 -26.02 13.19
C PRO A 149 -24.27 -25.24 12.56
N SER A 150 -25.40 -25.20 13.26
CA SER A 150 -26.63 -24.54 12.81
C SER A 150 -26.49 -23.02 12.64
N SER A 151 -25.42 -22.42 13.18
CA SER A 151 -25.08 -21.01 12.99
C SER A 151 -23.56 -20.82 12.98
N VAL A 152 -23.04 -20.13 11.95
CA VAL A 152 -21.64 -19.70 11.85
C VAL A 152 -21.59 -18.18 11.92
N THR A 153 -20.95 -17.63 12.95
CA THR A 153 -20.66 -16.19 13.00
C THR A 153 -19.55 -15.88 12.01
N ALA A 154 -19.90 -15.19 10.93
CA ALA A 154 -18.97 -14.88 9.86
C ALA A 154 -17.91 -13.88 10.38
N ALA A 155 -16.62 -14.24 10.29
CA ALA A 155 -15.53 -13.36 10.73
C ALA A 155 -15.57 -12.01 9.95
N PRO A 156 -15.31 -10.87 10.60
CA PRO A 156 -15.52 -9.56 9.97
C PRO A 156 -14.53 -9.29 8.83
N ILE A 157 -15.04 -8.64 7.79
CA ILE A 157 -14.24 -8.01 6.73
C ILE A 157 -14.70 -6.56 6.64
N THR A 158 -13.78 -5.62 6.73
CA THR A 158 -14.10 -4.19 6.62
C THR A 158 -13.30 -3.53 5.52
N HIS A 159 -13.95 -2.58 4.83
CA HIS A 159 -13.36 -1.82 3.75
C HIS A 159 -13.59 -0.33 3.99
N ARG A 160 -12.50 0.44 3.91
CA ARG A 160 -12.54 1.89 3.93
C ARG A 160 -12.02 2.42 2.61
N THR A 161 -12.86 3.09 1.84
CA THR A 161 -12.46 3.72 0.58
C THR A 161 -11.73 5.03 0.85
N HIS A 162 -10.81 5.40 -0.05
CA HIS A 162 -10.07 6.66 0.00
C HIS A 162 -10.57 7.62 -1.07
N GLY A 163 -11.88 7.90 -1.08
CA GLY A 163 -12.51 8.76 -2.09
C GLY A 163 -11.82 10.12 -2.23
N TRP A 164 -11.46 10.75 -1.11
CA TRP A 164 -10.72 12.01 -1.08
C TRP A 164 -9.33 11.93 -1.72
N THR A 165 -8.61 10.81 -1.55
CA THR A 165 -7.31 10.62 -2.21
C THR A 165 -7.48 10.52 -3.73
N ILE A 166 -8.50 9.81 -4.20
CA ILE A 166 -8.79 9.72 -5.64
C ILE A 166 -9.22 11.07 -6.21
N LEU A 167 -10.10 11.77 -5.51
CA LEU A 167 -10.52 13.11 -5.91
C LEU A 167 -9.33 14.07 -5.99
N ALA A 168 -8.46 14.09 -4.98
CA ALA A 168 -7.26 14.92 -4.98
C ALA A 168 -6.30 14.58 -6.13
N LEU A 169 -6.10 13.30 -6.44
CA LEU A 169 -5.29 12.88 -7.61
C LEU A 169 -5.85 13.42 -8.92
N VAL A 170 -7.18 13.33 -9.11
CA VAL A 170 -7.84 13.83 -10.32
C VAL A 170 -7.73 15.35 -10.42
N VAL A 171 -8.07 16.06 -9.34
CA VAL A 171 -8.05 17.53 -9.31
C VAL A 171 -6.64 18.07 -9.52
N LEU A 172 -5.63 17.53 -8.83
CA LEU A 172 -4.25 17.96 -8.97
C LEU A 172 -3.67 17.64 -10.36
N GLY A 173 -4.01 16.46 -10.90
CA GLY A 173 -3.62 16.10 -12.27
C GLY A 173 -4.20 17.09 -13.30
N PHE A 174 -5.49 17.39 -13.19
CA PHE A 174 -6.15 18.35 -14.09
C PHE A 174 -5.57 19.76 -13.95
N ALA A 175 -5.37 20.24 -12.72
CA ALA A 175 -4.77 21.53 -12.46
C ALA A 175 -3.34 21.63 -13.01
N ALA A 176 -2.53 20.58 -12.87
CA ALA A 176 -1.18 20.52 -13.42
C ALA A 176 -1.19 20.54 -14.96
N SER A 177 -2.11 19.80 -15.60
CA SER A 177 -2.28 19.82 -17.05
C SER A 177 -2.72 21.18 -17.58
N LEU A 178 -3.66 21.84 -16.90
CA LEU A 178 -4.08 23.20 -17.27
C LEU A 178 -2.96 24.22 -17.11
N ALA A 179 -2.20 24.15 -16.02
CA ALA A 179 -1.05 25.03 -15.81
C ALA A 179 -0.01 24.86 -16.92
N ALA A 180 0.24 23.63 -17.37
CA ALA A 180 1.15 23.36 -18.46
C ALA A 180 0.63 23.84 -19.83
N ALA A 181 -0.68 23.77 -20.08
CA ALA A 181 -1.29 24.17 -21.36
C ALA A 181 -1.41 25.68 -21.57
N GLN A 182 -1.08 26.50 -20.56
CA GLN A 182 -1.06 27.96 -20.64
C GLN A 182 0.27 28.51 -21.18
N PHE A 183 1.19 27.64 -21.62
CA PHE A 183 2.50 27.94 -22.19
C PHE A 183 2.67 27.22 -23.52
#